data_AF-A0A0J5TCJ5-F1
#
_entry.id   AF-A0A0J5TCJ5-F1
#
_cell.length_a   1.000
_cell.length_b   1.000
_cell.length_c   1.000
_cell.angle_alpha   90.00
_cell.angle_beta   90.00
_cell.angle_gamma   90.00
#
_symmetry.space_group_name_H-M   'P 1'
#
loop_
_entity.id
_entity.type
_entity.pdbx_description
1 polymer ?
#
loop_
_entity_poly.entity_id
_entity_poly.type
_entity_poly.pdbx_seq_one_letter_code
_entity_poly.pdbx_strand_id
1 'polypeptide(L)'
;MVAMTTVHKRIFTAIAAVFLASSASAATVFTIGDGSAVTTVDAFAGFESALAVSNSSYTEGGMEFLNTGNYCGYAGCHSHSGFYSGATPFTGNYIYSTGDYTISATDGNVFNGLELTLGSGYAAGNHTYTWSTYLGGNLVTAGNTGAINAPSIYGWSDIEGFDRVVFGRVGNYAAFDNVKASFLAPVPLPATGLMLIFALGGFGLARRKSTAERCCASQA
;
A
#
# COMPACT_ATOMS: atom_id res chain seq x y z
N MET A 1 51.66 31.16 37.84
CA MET A 1 51.25 29.85 37.29
C MET A 1 49.74 29.89 37.13
N VAL A 2 49.24 29.97 35.90
CA VAL A 2 47.80 30.05 35.60
C VAL A 2 47.39 28.70 35.01
N ALA A 3 46.52 27.97 35.71
CA ALA A 3 46.00 26.69 35.26
C ALA A 3 44.87 26.92 34.26
N MET A 4 45.16 26.63 32.98
CA MET A 4 44.20 26.68 31.87
C MET A 4 43.36 25.39 31.90
N THR A 5 42.06 25.51 32.23
CA THR A 5 41.13 24.39 32.32
C THR A 5 40.50 24.09 30.96
N THR A 6 40.71 22.85 30.49
CA THR A 6 40.27 22.33 29.20
C THR A 6 38.79 21.92 29.22
N VAL A 7 37.88 22.76 28.70
CA VAL A 7 36.44 22.48 28.59
C VAL A 7 36.02 22.37 27.11
N HIS A 8 36.43 21.32 26.39
CA HIS A 8 36.03 21.16 24.97
C HIS A 8 35.91 19.69 24.52
N LYS A 9 35.15 18.83 25.21
CA LYS A 9 34.88 17.45 24.74
C LYS A 9 33.50 16.90 25.13
N ARG A 10 32.40 17.62 24.85
CA ARG A 10 31.04 17.04 25.06
C ARG A 10 29.96 17.37 24.02
N ILE A 11 30.27 18.04 22.91
CA ILE A 11 29.23 18.51 21.96
C ILE A 11 29.22 17.73 20.62
N PHE A 12 30.18 16.86 20.33
CA PHE A 12 30.32 16.29 18.98
C PHE A 12 29.58 14.97 18.69
N THR A 13 28.91 14.34 19.65
CA THR A 13 28.34 12.98 19.44
C THR A 13 26.85 12.96 19.09
N ALA A 14 26.14 14.11 19.09
CA ALA A 14 24.70 14.14 18.85
C ALA A 14 24.27 14.41 17.40
N ILE A 15 25.19 14.82 16.51
CA ILE A 15 24.84 15.27 15.15
C ILE A 15 24.89 14.12 14.12
N ALA A 16 25.57 13.01 14.43
CA ALA A 16 25.75 11.90 13.48
C ALA A 16 24.50 11.02 13.25
N ALA A 17 23.49 11.08 14.13
CA ALA A 17 22.30 10.21 14.03
C ALA A 17 21.21 10.74 13.09
N VAL A 18 21.26 12.02 12.70
CA VAL A 18 20.20 12.64 11.87
C VAL A 18 20.43 12.40 10.37
N PHE A 19 21.65 12.03 9.95
CA PHE A 19 22.01 11.90 8.54
C PHE A 19 21.85 10.50 7.94
N LEU A 20 21.39 9.50 8.70
CA LEU A 20 21.24 8.11 8.22
C LEU A 20 19.78 7.69 7.95
N ALA A 21 18.82 8.60 8.10
CA ALA A 21 17.42 8.33 7.77
C ALA A 21 17.10 8.81 6.34
N SER A 22 17.84 8.33 5.34
CA SER A 22 17.31 8.37 3.97
C SER A 22 16.25 7.27 3.88
N SER A 23 14.98 7.65 3.91
CA SER A 23 13.87 6.74 3.60
C SER A 23 14.07 6.23 2.18
N ALA A 24 14.52 4.99 2.05
CA ALA A 24 14.51 4.30 0.78
C ALA A 24 13.04 4.00 0.47
N SER A 25 12.38 4.89 -0.27
CA SER A 25 11.04 4.66 -0.77
C SER A 25 11.15 3.57 -1.84
N ALA A 26 10.67 2.39 -1.51
CA ALA A 26 10.48 1.34 -2.51
C ALA A 26 9.33 1.77 -3.42
N ALA A 27 9.54 1.69 -4.73
CA ALA A 27 8.45 1.91 -5.68
C ALA A 27 7.56 0.67 -5.76
N THR A 28 6.27 0.88 -5.99
CA THR A 28 5.33 -0.22 -6.22
C THR A 28 5.77 -1.03 -7.44
N VAL A 29 5.82 -2.35 -7.29
CA VAL A 29 6.13 -3.29 -8.36
C VAL A 29 4.83 -3.77 -9.00
N PHE A 30 4.69 -3.54 -10.31
CA PHE A 30 3.64 -4.12 -11.12
C PHE A 30 4.02 -5.54 -11.55
N THR A 31 3.11 -6.49 -11.41
CA THR A 31 3.34 -7.91 -11.70
C THR A 31 2.23 -8.49 -12.58
N ILE A 32 2.53 -9.63 -13.21
CA ILE A 32 1.60 -10.38 -14.05
C ILE A 32 1.64 -11.84 -13.61
N GLY A 33 0.47 -12.45 -13.44
CA GLY A 33 0.31 -13.86 -13.05
C GLY A 33 -0.21 -14.04 -11.63
N ASP A 34 -0.83 -15.19 -11.40
CA ASP A 34 -1.42 -15.58 -10.11
C ASP A 34 -0.33 -15.73 -9.03
N GLY A 35 -0.55 -15.12 -7.86
CA GLY A 35 0.37 -15.21 -6.73
C GLY A 35 1.68 -14.42 -6.90
N SER A 36 1.76 -13.52 -7.88
CA SER A 36 2.93 -12.69 -8.16
C SER A 36 3.04 -11.45 -7.25
N ALA A 37 1.91 -10.87 -6.85
CA ALA A 37 1.81 -9.78 -5.88
C ALA A 37 1.15 -10.22 -4.56
N VAL A 38 0.27 -11.22 -4.58
CA VAL A 38 -0.46 -11.70 -3.40
C VAL A 38 -0.05 -13.13 -3.06
N THR A 39 0.84 -13.30 -2.09
CA THR A 39 1.30 -14.62 -1.63
C THR A 39 0.42 -15.23 -0.53
N THR A 40 -0.30 -14.39 0.21
CA THR A 40 -1.30 -14.76 1.22
C THR A 40 -2.55 -13.94 0.97
N VAL A 41 -3.72 -14.57 0.94
CA VAL A 41 -4.98 -13.88 0.67
C VAL A 41 -5.65 -13.54 2.01
N ASP A 42 -5.60 -12.28 2.39
CA ASP A 42 -6.27 -11.76 3.59
C ASP A 42 -7.69 -11.26 3.26
N ALA A 43 -7.89 -10.84 2.02
CA ALA A 43 -9.13 -10.27 1.51
C ALA A 43 -9.42 -10.75 0.08
N PHE A 44 -10.70 -10.97 -0.23
CA PHE A 44 -11.16 -11.43 -1.53
C PHE A 44 -12.51 -10.81 -1.92
N ALA A 45 -12.65 -10.40 -3.17
CA ALA A 45 -13.92 -9.97 -3.77
C ALA A 45 -14.18 -10.70 -5.10
N GLY A 46 -15.31 -11.39 -5.16
CA GLY A 46 -15.80 -12.13 -6.33
C GLY A 46 -16.99 -11.47 -7.03
N PHE A 47 -17.52 -10.36 -6.49
CA PHE A 47 -18.63 -9.59 -7.05
C PHE A 47 -19.95 -10.36 -7.17
N GLU A 48 -20.19 -11.34 -6.29
CA GLU A 48 -21.37 -12.22 -6.37
C GLU A 48 -22.70 -11.53 -6.05
N SER A 49 -22.66 -10.29 -5.55
CA SER A 49 -23.85 -9.51 -5.25
C SER A 49 -24.29 -8.66 -6.44
N ALA A 50 -25.59 -8.67 -6.74
CA ALA A 50 -26.17 -7.73 -7.70
C ALA A 50 -26.01 -6.26 -7.27
N LEU A 51 -25.69 -5.98 -6.00
CA LEU A 51 -25.34 -4.64 -5.54
C LEU A 51 -24.04 -4.15 -6.15
N ALA A 52 -23.11 -5.05 -6.51
CA ALA A 52 -21.89 -4.70 -7.22
C ALA A 52 -22.22 -3.78 -8.39
N VAL A 53 -23.29 -4.13 -9.16
CA VAL A 53 -23.83 -3.61 -10.44
C VAL A 53 -24.49 -2.24 -10.40
N SER A 54 -24.93 -1.80 -9.23
CA SER A 54 -25.88 -0.70 -9.15
C SER A 54 -25.33 0.54 -8.47
N ASN A 55 -24.13 0.46 -7.90
CA ASN A 55 -23.63 1.49 -7.02
C ASN A 55 -22.31 2.08 -7.52
N SER A 56 -22.16 3.40 -7.39
CA SER A 56 -20.91 4.10 -7.70
C SER A 56 -19.80 3.79 -6.69
N SER A 57 -20.17 3.25 -5.53
CA SER A 57 -19.28 2.63 -4.54
C SER A 57 -19.85 1.28 -4.10
N TYR A 58 -19.02 0.25 -4.11
CA TYR A 58 -19.37 -1.11 -3.67
C TYR A 58 -18.31 -1.61 -2.70
N THR A 59 -18.70 -2.34 -1.65
CA THR A 59 -17.74 -2.91 -0.70
C THR A 59 -17.87 -4.44 -0.62
N GLU A 60 -16.73 -5.12 -0.64
CA GLU A 60 -16.64 -6.57 -0.50
C GLU A 60 -15.24 -6.96 0.00
N GLY A 61 -15.16 -7.94 0.88
CA GLY A 61 -13.87 -8.49 1.32
C GLY A 61 -12.94 -7.50 2.02
N GLY A 62 -13.46 -6.44 2.66
CA GLY A 62 -12.63 -5.39 3.27
C GLY A 62 -12.02 -4.42 2.27
N MET A 63 -12.58 -4.34 1.07
CA MET A 63 -12.20 -3.41 0.01
C MET A 63 -13.41 -2.59 -0.43
N GLU A 64 -13.16 -1.34 -0.82
CA GLU A 64 -14.11 -0.46 -1.49
C GLU A 64 -13.72 -0.31 -2.96
N PHE A 65 -14.72 -0.43 -3.83
CA PHE A 65 -14.62 -0.34 -5.28
C PHE A 65 -15.40 0.88 -5.73
N LEU A 66 -14.74 1.85 -6.35
CA LEU A 66 -15.39 3.01 -6.97
C LEU A 66 -15.11 3.03 -8.47
N ASN A 67 -16.07 3.55 -9.24
CA ASN A 67 -15.90 3.78 -10.67
C ASN A 67 -16.40 5.17 -11.04
N THR A 68 -15.72 5.79 -12.01
CA THR A 68 -15.99 7.17 -12.47
C THR A 68 -16.84 7.27 -13.74
N GLY A 69 -17.18 6.16 -14.40
CA GLY A 69 -17.92 6.15 -15.66
C GLY A 69 -19.21 5.33 -15.63
N ASN A 70 -19.64 4.90 -16.82
CA ASN A 70 -20.90 4.19 -17.00
C ASN A 70 -20.72 2.71 -16.74
N TYR A 71 -21.38 2.24 -15.71
CA TYR A 71 -21.12 0.96 -15.11
C TYR A 71 -22.20 -0.08 -15.45
N CYS A 72 -21.75 -1.28 -15.82
CA CYS A 72 -22.53 -2.50 -15.89
C CYS A 72 -21.75 -3.62 -15.20
N GLY A 73 -22.21 -4.06 -14.03
CA GLY A 73 -21.76 -5.30 -13.41
C GLY A 73 -22.68 -6.47 -13.69
N TYR A 74 -22.23 -7.66 -13.26
CA TYR A 74 -22.99 -8.92 -13.19
C TYR A 74 -23.18 -9.65 -14.52
N ALA A 75 -23.12 -10.98 -14.41
CA ALA A 75 -23.08 -12.08 -15.39
C ALA A 75 -24.01 -12.01 -16.64
N GLY A 76 -24.12 -10.87 -17.31
CA GLY A 76 -25.07 -10.63 -18.41
C GLY A 76 -24.42 -10.52 -19.80
N CYS A 77 -23.19 -10.01 -19.90
CA CYS A 77 -22.55 -9.70 -21.18
C CYS A 77 -21.62 -10.81 -21.70
N HIS A 78 -22.01 -12.07 -21.57
CA HIS A 78 -21.22 -13.25 -22.02
C HIS A 78 -20.99 -13.34 -23.53
N SER A 79 -21.53 -12.42 -24.34
CA SER A 79 -21.36 -12.39 -25.79
C SER A 79 -20.07 -11.72 -26.27
N HIS A 80 -19.34 -11.05 -25.38
CA HIS A 80 -18.13 -10.30 -25.73
C HIS A 80 -16.87 -11.12 -25.47
N SER A 81 -16.05 -11.29 -26.50
CA SER A 81 -14.81 -12.09 -26.41
C SER A 81 -13.87 -11.59 -25.32
N GLY A 82 -13.90 -10.29 -25.00
CA GLY A 82 -13.09 -9.69 -23.93
C GLY A 82 -13.28 -10.26 -22.52
N PHE A 83 -14.29 -11.12 -22.28
CA PHE A 83 -14.50 -11.82 -21.00
C PHE A 83 -13.95 -13.25 -20.98
N TYR A 84 -13.95 -13.95 -22.12
CA TYR A 84 -13.70 -15.40 -22.17
C TYR A 84 -12.51 -15.81 -23.05
N SER A 85 -11.94 -14.90 -23.85
CA SER A 85 -10.77 -15.21 -24.67
C SER A 85 -9.50 -14.64 -24.06
N GLY A 86 -8.73 -15.45 -23.34
CA GLY A 86 -7.48 -15.03 -22.71
C GLY A 86 -6.79 -16.15 -21.97
N ALA A 87 -5.70 -15.84 -21.27
CA ALA A 87 -4.98 -16.80 -20.45
C ALA A 87 -5.78 -17.18 -19.19
N THR A 88 -6.54 -16.23 -18.65
CA THR A 88 -7.39 -16.43 -17.47
C THR A 88 -8.79 -15.84 -17.75
N PRO A 89 -9.71 -16.64 -18.32
CA PRO A 89 -11.10 -16.22 -18.51
C PRO A 89 -11.73 -15.77 -17.21
N PHE A 90 -12.69 -14.86 -17.29
CA PHE A 90 -13.48 -14.50 -16.11
C PHE A 90 -14.33 -15.69 -15.68
N THR A 91 -14.35 -15.99 -14.39
CA THR A 91 -14.97 -17.22 -13.85
C THR A 91 -16.25 -16.96 -13.07
N GLY A 92 -16.57 -15.69 -12.80
CA GLY A 92 -17.73 -15.30 -12.01
C GLY A 92 -18.32 -13.97 -12.46
N ASN A 93 -18.86 -13.25 -11.49
CA ASN A 93 -19.31 -11.90 -11.71
C ASN A 93 -18.12 -10.95 -11.90
N TYR A 94 -18.33 -9.93 -12.72
CA TYR A 94 -17.31 -8.95 -13.04
C TYR A 94 -17.87 -7.55 -12.95
N ILE A 95 -16.96 -6.60 -12.76
CA ILE A 95 -17.20 -5.17 -12.92
C ILE A 95 -16.76 -4.79 -14.34
N TYR A 96 -17.59 -4.06 -15.09
CA TYR A 96 -17.27 -3.53 -16.42
C TYR A 96 -17.83 -2.12 -16.58
N SER A 97 -17.02 -1.20 -17.11
CA SER A 97 -17.34 0.22 -17.14
C SER A 97 -16.41 0.97 -18.08
N THR A 98 -16.84 2.17 -18.46
CA THR A 98 -15.94 3.21 -18.97
C THR A 98 -15.27 3.97 -17.81
N GLY A 99 -14.10 4.56 -18.06
CA GLY A 99 -13.38 5.36 -17.06
C GLY A 99 -12.45 4.58 -16.14
N ASP A 100 -12.04 5.24 -15.06
CA ASP A 100 -11.09 4.71 -14.08
C ASP A 100 -11.81 4.05 -12.92
N TYR A 101 -11.20 2.97 -12.43
CA TYR A 101 -11.56 2.26 -11.22
C TYR A 101 -10.64 2.63 -10.09
N THR A 102 -11.21 2.67 -8.90
CA THR A 102 -10.48 2.79 -7.64
C THR A 102 -10.78 1.58 -6.79
N ILE A 103 -9.73 0.93 -6.28
CA ILE A 103 -9.84 -0.08 -5.24
C ILE A 103 -9.12 0.47 -4.01
N SER A 104 -9.84 0.60 -2.91
CA SER A 104 -9.33 1.10 -1.64
C SER A 104 -9.49 0.06 -0.55
N ALA A 105 -8.50 -0.02 0.35
CA ALA A 105 -8.64 -0.81 1.55
C ALA A 105 -9.63 -0.12 2.51
N THR A 106 -10.47 -0.89 3.19
CA THR A 106 -11.32 -0.36 4.27
C THR A 106 -10.63 -0.48 5.63
N ASP A 107 -11.21 0.17 6.64
CA ASP A 107 -10.84 0.00 8.05
C ASP A 107 -9.39 0.42 8.41
N GLY A 108 -8.81 1.31 7.60
CA GLY A 108 -7.44 1.80 7.80
C GLY A 108 -6.36 0.78 7.47
N ASN A 109 -6.70 -0.31 6.79
CA ASN A 109 -5.74 -1.27 6.30
C ASN A 109 -4.89 -0.67 5.16
N VAL A 110 -3.73 -1.27 4.94
CA VAL A 110 -2.81 -0.93 3.85
C VAL A 110 -2.53 -2.21 3.08
N PHE A 111 -2.67 -2.20 1.77
CA PHE A 111 -2.29 -3.32 0.93
C PHE A 111 -0.77 -3.47 0.90
N ASN A 112 -0.28 -4.69 1.10
CA ASN A 112 1.08 -5.08 0.74
C ASN A 112 1.12 -5.65 -0.69
N GLY A 113 0.02 -6.26 -1.12
CA GLY A 113 -0.17 -6.83 -2.44
C GLY A 113 -1.65 -6.80 -2.82
N LEU A 114 -1.91 -6.57 -4.10
CA LEU A 114 -3.25 -6.67 -4.67
C LEU A 114 -3.17 -7.32 -6.04
N GLU A 115 -4.05 -8.27 -6.31
CA GLU A 115 -4.18 -8.97 -7.58
C GLU A 115 -5.62 -8.95 -8.06
N LEU A 116 -5.82 -8.86 -9.37
CA LEU A 116 -7.12 -8.98 -10.00
C LEU A 116 -6.97 -9.52 -11.41
N THR A 117 -8.01 -10.19 -11.89
CA THR A 117 -8.09 -10.59 -13.29
C THR A 117 -8.65 -9.42 -14.08
N LEU A 118 -7.86 -8.85 -14.99
CA LEU A 118 -8.21 -7.66 -15.76
C LEU A 118 -8.47 -8.04 -17.21
N GLY A 119 -9.57 -7.55 -17.76
CA GLY A 119 -10.06 -7.80 -19.11
C GLY A 119 -10.51 -6.51 -19.80
N SER A 120 -10.76 -6.58 -21.10
CA SER A 120 -11.34 -5.44 -21.84
C SER A 120 -12.87 -5.36 -21.71
N GLY A 121 -13.51 -6.48 -21.35
CA GLY A 121 -14.95 -6.67 -21.30
C GLY A 121 -15.70 -6.46 -22.63
N TYR A 122 -14.97 -6.38 -23.76
CA TYR A 122 -15.56 -6.21 -25.07
C TYR A 122 -14.89 -7.09 -26.13
N ALA A 123 -13.63 -6.83 -26.44
CA ALA A 123 -12.90 -7.55 -27.47
C ALA A 123 -11.61 -8.18 -26.94
N ALA A 124 -11.35 -9.41 -27.36
CA ALA A 124 -10.05 -10.06 -27.24
C ALA A 124 -8.91 -9.17 -27.76
N GLY A 125 -7.71 -9.33 -27.22
CA GLY A 125 -6.49 -8.79 -27.82
C GLY A 125 -5.60 -8.07 -26.83
N ASN A 126 -4.66 -7.29 -27.39
CA ASN A 126 -3.71 -6.53 -26.61
C ASN A 126 -4.29 -5.17 -26.23
N HIS A 127 -4.25 -4.87 -24.94
CA HIS A 127 -4.78 -3.64 -24.35
C HIS A 127 -3.72 -2.97 -23.50
N THR A 128 -3.82 -1.68 -23.29
CA THR A 128 -2.92 -0.95 -22.39
C THR A 128 -3.73 -0.34 -21.26
N TYR A 129 -3.22 -0.44 -20.05
CA TYR A 129 -3.83 0.13 -18.86
C TYR A 129 -2.85 1.09 -18.21
N THR A 130 -3.39 2.16 -17.65
CA THR A 130 -2.71 3.08 -16.75
C THR A 130 -3.09 2.73 -15.32
N TRP A 131 -2.15 2.92 -14.41
CA TRP A 131 -2.40 2.69 -12.99
C TRP A 131 -1.61 3.66 -12.13
N SER A 132 -2.10 3.90 -10.93
CA SER A 132 -1.41 4.64 -9.86
C SER A 132 -1.77 4.06 -8.49
N THR A 133 -0.80 4.02 -7.59
CA THR A 133 -0.97 3.63 -6.19
C THR A 133 -0.82 4.83 -5.28
N TYR A 134 -1.57 4.85 -4.18
CA TYR A 134 -1.57 5.92 -3.20
C TYR A 134 -1.44 5.38 -1.78
N LEU A 135 -0.90 6.21 -0.89
CA LEU A 135 -0.85 5.96 0.55
C LEU A 135 -1.15 7.26 1.30
N GLY A 136 -2.21 7.28 2.10
CA GLY A 136 -2.67 8.46 2.83
C GLY A 136 -3.00 9.64 1.90
N GLY A 137 -3.47 9.34 0.68
CA GLY A 137 -3.75 10.34 -0.36
C GLY A 137 -2.53 10.82 -1.17
N ASN A 138 -1.31 10.45 -0.79
CA ASN A 138 -0.11 10.77 -1.57
C ASN A 138 0.12 9.73 -2.65
N LEU A 139 0.56 10.15 -3.84
CA LEU A 139 0.96 9.24 -4.90
C LEU A 139 2.24 8.48 -4.49
N VAL A 140 2.19 7.15 -4.51
CA VAL A 140 3.35 6.28 -4.29
C VAL A 140 4.06 6.02 -5.60
N THR A 141 3.35 5.44 -6.58
CA THR A 141 3.90 5.13 -7.90
C THR A 141 2.79 5.17 -8.95
N ALA A 142 3.15 5.42 -10.21
CA ALA A 142 2.24 5.31 -11.34
C ALA A 142 2.95 4.70 -12.54
N GLY A 143 2.20 4.08 -13.44
CA GLY A 143 2.75 3.44 -14.61
C GLY A 143 1.72 3.08 -15.67
N ASN A 144 2.20 2.38 -16.70
CA ASN A 144 1.35 1.70 -17.67
C ASN A 144 1.82 0.26 -17.85
N THR A 145 0.92 -0.59 -18.32
CA THR A 145 1.18 -2.03 -18.48
C THR A 145 1.90 -2.37 -19.80
N GLY A 146 2.09 -1.40 -20.70
CA GLY A 146 2.28 -1.69 -22.12
C GLY A 146 1.08 -2.42 -22.74
N ALA A 147 1.28 -3.02 -23.92
CA ALA A 147 0.25 -3.80 -24.60
C ALA A 147 0.23 -5.25 -24.07
N ILE A 148 -0.86 -5.63 -23.41
CA ILE A 148 -1.01 -6.90 -22.69
C ILE A 148 -2.25 -7.66 -23.16
N ASN A 149 -2.12 -8.98 -23.30
CA ASN A 149 -3.21 -9.84 -23.75
C ASN A 149 -4.20 -10.10 -22.60
N ALA A 150 -5.44 -9.64 -22.73
CA ALA A 150 -6.46 -9.73 -21.69
C ALA A 150 -7.61 -10.67 -22.08
N PRO A 151 -8.26 -11.38 -21.13
CA PRO A 151 -8.03 -11.29 -19.69
C PRO A 151 -6.81 -12.07 -19.17
N SER A 152 -6.13 -11.47 -18.20
CA SER A 152 -4.95 -11.97 -17.49
C SER A 152 -4.95 -11.47 -16.03
N ILE A 153 -4.20 -12.11 -15.14
CA ILE A 153 -4.03 -11.66 -13.75
C ILE A 153 -2.94 -10.60 -13.68
N TYR A 154 -3.25 -9.49 -13.03
CA TYR A 154 -2.35 -8.37 -12.78
C TYR A 154 -2.29 -8.07 -11.30
N GLY A 155 -1.12 -7.61 -10.86
CA GLY A 155 -0.95 -7.23 -9.47
C GLY A 155 -0.04 -6.04 -9.25
N TRP A 156 -0.14 -5.52 -8.03
CA TRP A 156 0.68 -4.45 -7.50
C TRP A 156 1.16 -4.89 -6.12
N SER A 157 2.46 -4.83 -5.87
CA SER A 157 3.03 -5.10 -4.55
C SER A 157 3.98 -3.99 -4.13
N ASP A 158 3.96 -3.68 -2.84
CA ASP A 158 4.78 -2.64 -2.25
C ASP A 158 5.12 -2.99 -0.79
N ILE A 159 6.39 -2.87 -0.42
CA ILE A 159 6.86 -3.18 0.94
C ILE A 159 6.44 -2.12 1.97
N GLU A 160 6.32 -0.85 1.55
CA GLU A 160 5.75 0.22 2.38
C GLU A 160 4.22 0.21 2.31
N GLY A 161 3.68 -0.41 1.27
CA GLY A 161 2.27 -0.63 1.05
C GLY A 161 1.56 0.56 0.42
N PHE A 162 0.30 0.35 0.05
CA PHE A 162 -0.58 1.37 -0.52
C PHE A 162 -2.01 1.16 0.00
N ASP A 163 -2.78 2.23 0.23
CA ASP A 163 -4.18 2.13 0.67
C ASP A 163 -5.17 2.16 -0.49
N ARG A 164 -4.70 2.52 -1.69
CA ARG A 164 -5.53 2.71 -2.87
C ARG A 164 -4.76 2.43 -4.14
N VAL A 165 -5.38 1.71 -5.06
CA VAL A 165 -4.97 1.64 -6.47
C VAL A 165 -6.05 2.27 -7.33
N VAL A 166 -5.63 3.07 -8.31
CA VAL A 166 -6.47 3.59 -9.38
C VAL A 166 -5.97 2.99 -10.67
N PHE A 167 -6.85 2.43 -11.49
CA PHE A 167 -6.47 1.91 -12.80
C PHE A 167 -7.57 2.11 -13.84
N GLY A 168 -7.17 2.19 -15.09
CA GLY A 168 -8.07 2.38 -16.23
C GLY A 168 -7.42 1.88 -17.50
N ARG A 169 -8.23 1.57 -18.51
CA ARG A 169 -7.72 1.19 -19.83
C ARG A 169 -7.50 2.45 -20.67
N VAL A 170 -6.37 2.50 -21.37
CA VAL A 170 -6.14 3.45 -22.47
C VAL A 170 -7.06 3.06 -23.64
N GLY A 171 -8.16 3.78 -23.80
CA GLY A 171 -9.22 3.49 -24.77
C GLY A 171 -10.57 3.30 -24.09
N ASN A 172 -11.45 2.49 -24.71
CA ASN A 172 -12.80 2.27 -24.19
C ASN A 172 -12.91 0.96 -23.41
N TYR A 173 -13.55 1.03 -22.25
CA TYR A 173 -13.92 -0.08 -21.36
C TYR A 173 -12.79 -0.91 -20.75
N ALA A 174 -12.89 -1.11 -19.45
CA ALA A 174 -12.12 -2.10 -18.70
C ALA A 174 -13.09 -2.97 -17.90
N ALA A 175 -12.73 -4.23 -17.73
CA ALA A 175 -13.45 -5.15 -16.87
C ALA A 175 -12.48 -5.83 -15.90
N PHE A 176 -12.97 -6.23 -14.74
CA PHE A 176 -12.19 -7.06 -13.82
C PHE A 176 -13.07 -7.96 -12.95
N ASP A 177 -12.48 -9.05 -12.49
CA ASP A 177 -13.02 -10.01 -11.53
C ASP A 177 -11.92 -10.54 -10.58
N ASN A 178 -12.33 -11.33 -9.59
CA ASN A 178 -11.47 -12.08 -8.67
C ASN A 178 -10.36 -11.23 -8.02
N VAL A 179 -10.74 -10.19 -7.27
CA VAL A 179 -9.77 -9.33 -6.59
C VAL A 179 -9.29 -10.01 -5.31
N LYS A 180 -7.99 -10.22 -5.19
CA LYS A 180 -7.30 -10.74 -4.01
C LYS A 180 -6.43 -9.62 -3.43
N ALA A 181 -6.33 -9.57 -2.11
CA ALA A 181 -5.43 -8.65 -1.44
C ALA A 181 -4.71 -9.32 -0.27
N SER A 182 -3.45 -8.91 -0.07
CA SER A 182 -2.70 -9.11 1.16
C SER A 182 -2.55 -7.77 1.86
N PHE A 183 -2.77 -7.74 3.17
CA PHE A 183 -2.61 -6.54 3.97
C PHE A 183 -1.23 -6.50 4.61
N LEU A 184 -0.68 -5.30 4.77
CA LEU A 184 0.52 -5.08 5.54
C LEU A 184 0.22 -5.42 6.99
N ALA A 185 0.97 -6.35 7.56
CA ALA A 185 0.84 -6.66 8.98
C ALA A 185 1.08 -5.38 9.80
N PRO A 186 0.29 -5.13 10.86
CA PRO A 186 0.52 -4.00 11.75
C PRO A 186 1.96 -4.05 12.26
N VAL A 187 2.78 -3.07 11.88
CA VAL A 187 4.17 -3.00 12.36
C VAL A 187 4.11 -2.71 13.85
N PRO A 188 4.60 -3.62 14.73
CA PRO A 188 4.67 -3.32 16.15
C PRO A 188 5.49 -2.04 16.31
N LEU A 189 4.94 -1.07 17.06
CA LEU A 189 5.62 0.21 17.32
C LEU A 189 7.09 -0.07 17.61
N PRO A 190 8.03 0.51 16.85
CA PRO A 190 9.42 0.15 16.99
C PRO A 190 9.84 0.43 18.44
N ALA A 191 10.58 -0.51 19.03
CA ALA A 191 11.04 -0.42 20.41
C ALA A 191 11.88 0.85 20.68
N THR A 192 12.22 1.61 19.63
CA THR A 192 12.78 2.97 19.72
C THR A 192 11.91 3.91 20.57
N GLY A 193 10.58 3.80 20.55
CA GLY A 193 9.72 4.57 21.44
C GLY A 193 9.98 4.24 22.92
N LEU A 194 10.06 2.94 23.24
CA LEU A 194 10.42 2.48 24.59
C LEU A 194 11.86 2.86 24.94
N MET A 195 12.81 2.72 24.02
CA MET A 195 14.21 3.10 24.22
C MET A 195 14.36 4.60 24.46
N LEU A 196 13.57 5.46 23.80
CA LEU A 196 13.55 6.89 24.07
C LEU A 196 13.05 7.19 25.49
N ILE A 197 11.99 6.50 25.93
CA ILE A 197 11.46 6.61 27.30
C ILE A 197 12.52 6.15 28.32
N PHE A 198 13.17 5.01 28.09
CA PHE A 198 14.23 4.51 28.98
C PHE A 198 15.48 5.38 28.96
N ALA A 199 15.87 5.93 27.81
CA ALA A 199 16.98 6.87 27.71
C ALA A 199 16.69 8.14 28.53
N LEU A 200 15.53 8.76 28.32
CA LEU A 200 15.11 9.95 29.06
C LEU A 200 14.98 9.67 30.58
N GLY A 201 14.41 8.51 30.95
CA GLY A 201 14.31 8.07 32.35
C GLY A 201 15.67 7.83 33.01
N GLY A 202 16.60 7.18 32.28
CA GLY A 202 17.96 6.91 32.75
C GLY A 202 18.79 8.18 32.96
N PHE A 203 18.68 9.17 32.06
CA PHE A 203 19.32 10.48 32.24
C PHE A 203 18.77 11.26 33.45
N GLY A 204 17.47 11.14 33.74
CA GLY A 204 16.86 11.74 34.92
C GLY A 204 17.39 11.17 36.24
N LEU A 205 17.57 9.85 36.31
CA LEU A 205 18.10 9.16 37.49
C LEU A 205 19.60 9.43 37.71
N ALA A 206 20.39 9.52 36.64
CA ALA A 206 21.82 9.83 36.73
C ALA A 206 22.09 11.24 37.29
N ARG A 207 21.20 12.22 37.01
CA ARG A 207 21.32 13.57 37.58
C ARG A 207 21.07 13.63 39.09
N ARG A 208 20.12 12.84 39.62
CA ARG A 208 19.82 12.82 41.06
C ARG A 208 20.98 12.32 41.91
N LYS A 209 21.74 11.34 41.42
CA LYS A 209 22.88 10.77 42.18
C LYS A 209 24.04 11.77 42.33
N SER A 210 24.29 12.60 41.30
CA SER A 210 25.37 13.60 41.34
C SER A 210 25.08 14.80 42.25
N THR A 211 23.82 15.15 42.51
CA THR A 211 23.49 16.29 43.40
C THR A 211 23.59 15.92 44.88
N ALA A 212 23.31 14.65 45.23
CA ALA A 212 23.40 14.17 46.60
C ALA A 212 24.84 14.17 47.14
N GLU A 213 25.84 13.81 46.32
CA GLU A 213 27.25 13.76 46.75
C GLU A 213 27.86 15.14 47.01
N ARG A 214 27.33 16.22 46.41
CA ARG A 214 27.86 17.58 46.64
C ARG A 214 27.40 18.23 47.95
N CYS A 215 26.29 17.77 48.54
CA CYS A 215 25.84 18.33 49.82
C CYS A 215 26.65 17.82 51.01
N CYS A 216 27.25 16.63 50.93
CA CYS A 216 28.06 16.07 52.02
C CYS A 216 29.50 16.58 52.05
N ALA A 217 30.00 17.20 50.98
CA ALA A 217 31.38 17.72 50.92
C ALA A 217 31.54 19.16 51.45
N SER A 218 30.47 19.79 51.93
CA SER A 218 30.47 21.20 52.41
C SER A 218 30.49 21.34 53.94
N GLN A 219 30.73 20.27 54.69
CA GLN A 219 30.76 20.30 56.17
C GLN A 219 32.12 19.92 56.78
N ALA A 220 33.21 20.03 56.02
CA ALA A 220 34.57 19.87 56.53
C ALA A 220 35.38 21.16 56.37
#